data_AF-A0A8C0SIE8-F1
#
_entry.id   AF-A0A8C0SIE8-F1
#
_cell.length_a   1.000
_cell.length_b   1.000
_cell.length_c   1.000
_cell.angle_alpha   90.00
_cell.angle_beta   90.00
_cell.angle_gamma   90.00
#
_symmetry.space_group_name_H-M   'P 1'
#
loop_
_entity.id
_entity.type
_entity.pdbx_description
1 polymer ?
#
loop_
_entity_poly.entity_id
_entity_poly.type
_entity_poly.pdbx_seq_one_letter_code
_entity_poly.pdbx_strand_id
1 'polypeptide(L)'
;MRAHQASAATSPPPSRSARRREGSTRAGDVTPRRIWLPEASLADCVVMELPTGVSKQDIRQQIWDYMESQNLADFPRPVHHRIPNFKGSYLACQNIRDLEVFTRTQEVKVDPDKPLEGVRLLMLQKQSRNLSFVCQKT
;
A
#
# COMPACT_ATOMS: atom_id res chain seq x y z
N MET A 1 -53.72 42.20 23.87
CA MET A 1 -53.60 42.15 22.41
C MET A 1 -52.14 41.92 22.05
N ARG A 2 -51.77 40.68 21.70
CA ARG A 2 -50.38 40.30 21.37
C ARG A 2 -50.22 40.34 19.85
N ALA A 3 -49.27 41.14 19.36
CA ALA A 3 -48.81 41.09 17.98
C ALA A 3 -47.62 40.13 17.88
N HIS A 4 -47.71 39.24 16.90
CA HIS A 4 -46.73 38.20 16.57
C HIS A 4 -45.44 38.79 16.00
N GLN A 5 -44.28 38.28 16.43
CA GLN A 5 -43.02 38.38 15.69
C GLN A 5 -42.68 36.97 15.17
N ALA A 6 -42.49 36.87 13.85
CA ALA A 6 -42.04 35.65 13.16
C ALA A 6 -40.52 35.75 12.94
N SER A 7 -39.78 34.71 13.36
CA SER A 7 -38.32 34.61 13.23
C SER A 7 -37.94 33.98 11.88
N ALA A 8 -36.89 34.52 11.26
CA ALA A 8 -36.42 34.21 9.92
C ALA A 8 -35.79 32.81 9.79
N ALA A 9 -36.14 32.12 8.70
CA ALA A 9 -35.57 30.83 8.32
C ALA A 9 -34.17 31.01 7.71
N THR A 10 -33.17 30.36 8.31
CA THR A 10 -31.81 30.29 7.78
C THR A 10 -31.76 29.23 6.67
N SER A 11 -31.31 29.62 5.47
CA SER A 11 -31.19 28.72 4.31
C SER A 11 -29.94 27.83 4.40
N PRO A 12 -29.97 26.59 3.86
CA PRO A 12 -28.81 25.70 3.84
C PRO A 12 -27.79 26.09 2.74
N PRO A 13 -26.50 25.72 2.90
CA PRO A 13 -25.45 26.06 1.94
C PRO A 13 -25.57 25.27 0.62
N PRO A 14 -25.08 25.82 -0.51
CA PRO A 14 -25.19 25.17 -1.82
C PRO A 14 -24.26 23.95 -1.97
N SER A 15 -24.74 22.96 -2.71
CA SER A 15 -24.06 21.72 -3.05
C SER A 15 -22.83 21.94 -3.94
N ARG A 16 -21.70 21.36 -3.55
CA ARG A 16 -20.44 21.45 -4.30
C ARG A 16 -20.52 20.52 -5.51
N SER A 17 -20.84 21.10 -6.66
CA SER A 17 -20.91 20.44 -7.97
C SER A 17 -19.58 19.77 -8.31
N ALA A 18 -19.64 18.51 -8.75
CA ALA A 18 -18.53 17.73 -9.24
C ALA A 18 -17.82 18.44 -10.41
N ARG A 19 -16.60 18.93 -10.18
CA ARG A 19 -15.76 19.45 -11.27
C ARG A 19 -15.06 18.26 -11.95
N ARG A 20 -15.76 17.71 -12.94
CA ARG A 20 -15.24 16.76 -13.94
C ARG A 20 -14.12 17.48 -14.71
N ARG A 21 -12.85 17.11 -14.47
CA ARG A 21 -11.74 17.51 -15.36
C ARG A 21 -11.63 16.44 -16.44
N GLU A 22 -12.16 16.72 -17.63
CA GLU A 22 -11.82 15.96 -18.84
C GLU A 22 -10.39 16.32 -19.24
N GLY A 23 -9.44 15.47 -18.84
CA GLY A 23 -8.08 15.48 -19.36
C GLY A 23 -7.98 14.51 -20.52
N SER A 24 -8.20 15.00 -21.75
CA SER A 24 -7.87 14.30 -22.98
C SER A 24 -6.35 14.12 -23.05
N THR A 25 -5.87 12.89 -22.87
CA THR A 25 -4.47 12.53 -23.12
C THR A 25 -4.46 11.44 -24.19
N ARG A 26 -3.99 11.82 -25.38
CA ARG A 26 -3.63 10.88 -26.45
C ARG A 26 -2.50 9.99 -25.94
N ALA A 27 -2.58 8.70 -26.26
CA ALA A 27 -1.52 7.74 -25.99
C ALA A 27 -0.25 8.15 -26.74
N GLY A 28 0.80 8.49 -25.99
CA GLY A 28 2.11 8.81 -26.55
C GLY A 28 2.80 9.98 -25.86
N ASP A 29 3.13 9.83 -24.58
CA ASP A 29 4.33 10.38 -23.94
C ASP A 29 4.22 10.18 -22.42
N VAL A 30 4.66 9.01 -21.94
CA VAL A 30 4.90 8.81 -20.50
C VAL A 30 6.38 9.15 -20.29
N THR A 31 6.69 10.44 -20.14
CA THR A 31 7.97 10.83 -19.53
C THR A 31 7.89 10.48 -18.04
N PRO A 32 8.76 9.62 -17.49
CA PRO A 32 8.74 9.30 -16.07
C PRO A 32 9.04 10.57 -15.29
N ARG A 33 8.10 11.00 -14.43
CA ARG A 33 8.39 12.05 -13.45
C ARG A 33 9.51 11.55 -12.54
N ARG A 34 10.71 12.06 -12.78
CA ARG A 34 11.90 11.85 -11.97
C ARG A 34 11.62 12.39 -10.56
N ILE A 35 11.23 11.50 -9.65
CA ILE A 35 11.20 11.81 -8.22
C ILE A 35 12.67 11.97 -7.83
N TRP A 36 13.04 13.19 -7.41
CA TRP A 36 14.34 13.46 -6.82
C TRP A 36 14.43 12.73 -5.48
N LEU A 37 15.03 11.55 -5.49
CA LEU A 37 15.61 10.95 -4.28
C LEU A 37 17.03 11.54 -4.13
N PRO A 38 17.42 12.06 -2.96
CA PRO A 38 18.81 12.39 -2.71
C PRO A 38 19.63 11.10 -2.82
N GLU A 39 20.84 11.24 -3.35
CA GLU A 39 21.80 10.18 -3.69
C GLU A 39 22.12 9.30 -2.46
N ALA A 40 21.22 8.36 -2.16
CA ALA A 40 21.44 7.33 -1.17
C ALA A 40 22.23 6.22 -1.85
N SER A 41 23.53 6.16 -1.55
CA SER A 41 24.42 5.00 -1.62
C SER A 41 23.83 3.78 -2.33
N LEU A 42 24.07 3.70 -3.64
CA LEU A 42 23.76 2.58 -4.54
C LEU A 42 24.50 1.26 -4.19
N ALA A 43 25.28 1.21 -3.11
CA ALA A 43 26.18 0.09 -2.82
C ALA A 43 25.49 -1.19 -2.33
N ASP A 44 24.24 -1.10 -1.83
CA ASP A 44 23.51 -2.28 -1.29
C ASP A 44 22.34 -2.73 -2.16
N CYS A 45 22.05 -2.01 -3.25
CA CYS A 45 21.05 -2.42 -4.21
C CYS A 45 21.67 -3.47 -5.15
N VAL A 46 21.41 -4.75 -4.91
CA VAL A 46 21.61 -5.78 -5.93
C VAL A 46 20.63 -5.47 -7.07
N VAL A 47 21.11 -4.76 -8.09
CA VAL A 47 20.40 -4.62 -9.36
C VAL A 47 20.49 -5.98 -10.03
N MET A 48 19.45 -6.81 -9.88
CA MET A 48 19.29 -7.99 -10.72
C MET A 48 19.00 -7.51 -12.15
N GLU A 49 20.02 -7.56 -13.01
CA GLU A 49 19.87 -7.47 -14.47
C GLU A 49 18.99 -8.64 -14.93
N LEU A 50 17.71 -8.36 -15.21
CA LEU A 50 16.80 -9.37 -15.75
C LEU A 50 17.15 -9.63 -17.22
N PRO A 51 17.20 -10.90 -17.67
CA PRO A 51 17.40 -11.22 -19.08
C PRO A 51 16.35 -10.51 -19.93
N THR A 52 16.78 -9.89 -21.03
CA THR A 52 15.89 -9.24 -21.99
C THR A 52 14.86 -10.25 -22.48
N GLY A 53 13.58 -10.03 -22.15
CA GLY A 53 12.47 -10.91 -22.53
C GLY A 53 11.72 -11.56 -21.36
N VAL A 54 12.23 -11.47 -20.13
CA VAL A 54 11.50 -11.94 -18.94
C VAL A 54 10.52 -10.87 -18.46
N SER A 55 9.23 -11.17 -18.47
CA SER A 55 8.19 -10.28 -17.95
C SER A 55 8.04 -10.39 -16.43
N LYS A 56 7.42 -9.38 -15.81
CA LYS A 56 7.02 -9.46 -14.39
C LYS A 56 6.13 -10.65 -14.11
N GLN A 57 5.33 -11.08 -15.08
CA GLN A 57 4.42 -12.21 -14.92
C GLN A 57 5.20 -13.53 -14.88
N ASP A 58 6.25 -13.66 -15.69
CA ASP A 58 7.10 -14.85 -15.71
C ASP A 58 7.81 -15.03 -14.38
N ILE A 59 8.32 -13.95 -13.79
CA ILE A 59 8.96 -13.98 -12.46
C ILE A 59 7.94 -14.38 -11.38
N ARG A 60 6.72 -13.81 -11.40
CA ARG A 60 5.67 -14.20 -10.46
C ARG A 60 5.34 -15.69 -10.57
N GLN A 61 5.19 -16.18 -11.80
CA GLN A 61 4.91 -17.58 -12.06
C GLN A 61 6.02 -18.48 -11.49
N GLN A 62 7.28 -18.18 -11.79
CA GLN A 62 8.44 -18.92 -11.25
C GLN A 62 8.46 -18.94 -9.71
N ILE A 63 8.25 -17.79 -9.07
CA ILE A 63 8.25 -17.71 -7.60
C ILE A 63 7.04 -18.46 -7.01
N TRP A 64 5.85 -18.34 -7.61
CA TRP A 64 4.67 -19.08 -7.16
C TRP A 64 4.89 -20.59 -7.26
N ASP A 65 5.40 -21.08 -8.39
CA ASP A 65 5.70 -22.50 -8.61
C ASP A 65 6.77 -23.01 -7.63
N TYR A 66 7.79 -22.19 -7.36
CA TYR A 66 8.79 -22.49 -6.34
C TYR A 66 8.18 -22.60 -4.94
N MET A 67 7.32 -21.65 -4.55
CA MET A 67 6.67 -21.67 -3.23
C MET A 67 5.75 -22.89 -3.05
N GLU A 68 5.04 -23.31 -4.10
CA GLU A 68 4.17 -24.49 -4.09
C GLU A 68 4.98 -25.79 -4.02
N SER A 69 6.00 -25.92 -4.88
CA SER A 69 6.85 -27.13 -4.96
C SER A 69 7.69 -27.34 -3.70
N GLN A 70 8.17 -26.27 -3.08
CA GLN A 70 8.93 -26.32 -1.84
C GLN A 70 8.04 -26.28 -0.58
N ASN A 71 6.72 -26.28 -0.73
CA ASN A 71 5.77 -26.22 0.38
C ASN A 71 6.03 -25.05 1.36
N LEU A 72 6.42 -23.89 0.81
CA LEU A 72 6.72 -22.67 1.56
C LEU A 72 5.47 -21.80 1.77
N ALA A 73 4.46 -21.98 0.93
CA ALA A 73 3.19 -21.28 1.03
C ALA A 73 2.30 -21.87 2.14
N ASP A 74 1.68 -20.98 2.90
CA ASP A 74 0.60 -21.32 3.84
C ASP A 74 -0.77 -21.06 3.19
N PHE A 75 -1.84 -21.59 3.81
CA PHE A 75 -3.20 -21.38 3.33
C PHE A 75 -3.51 -19.87 3.17
N PRO A 76 -4.20 -19.44 2.10
CA PRO A 76 -4.85 -20.26 1.05
C PRO A 76 -3.94 -20.63 -0.13
N ARG A 77 -4.03 -21.89 -0.57
CA ARG A 77 -3.36 -22.44 -1.76
C ARG A 77 -4.38 -22.75 -2.88
N PRO A 78 -4.00 -22.74 -4.17
CA PRO A 78 -2.66 -22.46 -4.70
C PRO A 78 -2.37 -20.95 -4.74
N VAL A 79 -1.13 -20.52 -4.56
CA VAL A 79 -0.75 -19.09 -4.42
C VAL A 79 -0.91 -18.23 -5.67
N HIS A 80 -1.05 -18.85 -6.85
CA HIS A 80 -1.11 -18.13 -8.13
C HIS A 80 -2.18 -17.04 -8.15
N HIS A 81 -1.83 -15.92 -8.77
CA HIS A 81 -2.68 -14.73 -8.93
C HIS A 81 -3.10 -14.05 -7.62
N ARG A 82 -2.41 -14.32 -6.49
CA ARG A 82 -2.66 -13.67 -5.19
C ARG A 82 -1.36 -13.22 -4.53
N ILE A 83 -1.48 -12.47 -3.43
CA ILE A 83 -0.38 -12.22 -2.49
C ILE A 83 -0.26 -13.47 -1.61
N PRO A 84 0.81 -14.28 -1.74
CA PRO A 84 0.94 -15.52 -0.99
C PRO A 84 1.16 -15.26 0.49
N ASN A 85 0.46 -16.04 1.33
CA ASN A 85 0.93 -16.25 2.71
C ASN A 85 2.03 -17.31 2.69
N PHE A 86 3.03 -17.16 3.55
CA PHE A 86 4.20 -18.04 3.56
C PHE A 86 4.74 -18.28 4.96
N LYS A 87 5.41 -19.42 5.12
CA LYS A 87 6.06 -19.80 6.36
C LYS A 87 7.15 -18.80 6.71
N GLY A 88 7.07 -18.22 7.91
CA GLY A 88 8.00 -17.19 8.37
C GLY A 88 7.56 -15.76 8.06
N SER A 89 6.36 -15.54 7.49
CA SER A 89 5.80 -14.19 7.28
C SER A 89 5.78 -13.35 8.56
N TYR A 90 5.39 -13.95 9.69
CA TYR A 90 5.40 -13.29 10.99
C TYR A 90 6.82 -12.90 11.45
N LEU A 91 7.80 -13.78 11.27
CA LEU A 91 9.20 -13.48 11.63
C LEU A 91 9.76 -12.36 10.75
N ALA A 92 9.49 -12.40 9.44
CA ALA A 92 9.87 -11.32 8.53
C ALA A 92 9.27 -9.97 8.95
N CYS A 93 8.04 -9.96 9.48
CA CYS A 93 7.43 -8.75 10.02
C CYS A 93 8.16 -8.22 11.27
N GLN A 94 8.76 -9.09 12.09
CA GLN A 94 9.46 -8.66 13.31
C GLN A 94 10.73 -7.88 12.98
N ASN A 95 11.42 -8.21 11.88
CA ASN A 95 12.63 -7.52 11.44
C ASN A 95 12.42 -6.02 11.17
N ILE A 96 11.17 -5.59 10.93
CA ILE A 96 10.83 -4.16 10.74
C ILE A 96 11.16 -3.35 12.00
N ARG A 97 11.12 -3.96 13.19
CA ARG A 97 11.43 -3.31 14.47
C ARG A 97 12.82 -2.69 14.50
N ASP A 98 13.76 -3.34 13.83
CA ASP A 98 15.19 -3.01 13.88
C ASP A 98 15.56 -1.93 12.86
N LEU A 99 14.64 -1.56 11.97
CA LEU A 99 14.87 -0.49 11.00
C LEU A 99 14.82 0.88 11.67
N GLU A 100 15.89 1.67 11.55
CA GLU A 100 15.92 3.04 12.09
C GLU A 100 14.81 3.92 11.52
N VAL A 101 14.52 3.79 10.22
CA VAL A 101 13.42 4.51 9.56
C VAL A 101 12.11 4.20 10.26
N PHE A 102 11.86 2.92 10.56
CA PHE A 102 10.67 2.53 11.28
C PHE A 102 10.62 3.13 12.70
N THR A 103 11.77 3.30 13.36
CA THR A 103 11.84 3.92 14.69
C THR A 103 11.60 5.43 14.68
N ARG A 104 11.87 6.13 13.58
CA ARG A 104 11.67 7.59 13.48
C ARG A 104 10.32 7.99 12.87
N THR A 105 9.66 7.10 12.15
CA THR A 105 8.37 7.36 11.50
C THR A 105 7.22 7.53 12.50
N GLN A 106 6.34 8.51 12.25
CA GLN A 106 5.15 8.78 13.06
C GLN A 106 3.90 8.03 12.57
N GLU A 107 3.80 7.79 11.25
CA GLU A 107 2.66 7.15 10.60
C GLU A 107 3.13 6.03 9.67
N VAL A 108 2.50 4.86 9.78
CA VAL A 108 2.80 3.72 8.90
C VAL A 108 1.53 3.23 8.23
N LYS A 109 1.58 3.10 6.91
CA LYS A 109 0.54 2.47 6.09
C LYS A 109 0.83 0.99 5.95
N VAL A 110 -0.10 0.14 6.39
CA VAL A 110 0.02 -1.32 6.27
C VAL A 110 -1.22 -1.87 5.58
N ASP A 111 -1.03 -2.69 4.56
CA ASP A 111 -2.12 -3.33 3.83
C ASP A 111 -2.76 -4.47 4.65
N PRO A 112 -4.07 -4.76 4.46
CA PRO A 112 -4.79 -5.73 5.26
C PRO A 112 -4.50 -7.21 4.90
N ASP A 113 -3.41 -7.49 4.20
CA ASP A 113 -3.03 -8.84 3.77
C ASP A 113 -2.56 -9.73 4.92
N LYS A 114 -2.74 -11.05 4.76
CA LYS A 114 -2.35 -12.06 5.75
C LYS A 114 -0.86 -12.05 6.10
N PRO A 115 0.10 -12.03 5.15
CA PRO A 115 1.52 -11.98 5.50
C PRO A 115 1.94 -10.71 6.26
N LEU A 116 1.14 -9.64 6.23
CA LEU A 116 1.40 -8.37 6.92
C LEU A 116 0.74 -8.26 8.30
N GLU A 117 0.06 -9.31 8.76
CA GLU A 117 -0.59 -9.36 10.07
C GLU A 117 0.40 -9.08 11.22
N GLY A 118 1.63 -9.60 11.13
CA GLY A 118 2.66 -9.35 12.13
C GLY A 118 3.05 -7.87 12.25
N VAL A 119 3.09 -7.14 11.14
CA VAL A 119 3.37 -5.69 11.14
C VAL A 119 2.23 -4.94 11.82
N ARG A 120 0.98 -5.28 11.50
CA ARG A 120 -0.20 -4.65 12.12
C ARG A 120 -0.23 -4.87 13.62
N LEU A 121 0.05 -6.10 14.07
CA LEU A 121 0.14 -6.41 15.50
C LEU A 121 1.26 -5.60 16.18
N LEU A 122 2.43 -5.52 15.54
CA LEU A 122 3.55 -4.72 16.04
C LEU A 122 3.16 -3.24 16.23
N MET A 123 2.47 -2.63 15.28
CA MET A 123 2.03 -1.23 15.40
C MET A 123 1.09 -1.04 16.59
N LEU A 124 0.13 -1.94 16.76
CA LEU A 124 -0.82 -1.88 17.88
C LEU A 124 -0.14 -2.02 19.23
N GLN A 125 0.88 -2.87 19.33
CA GLN A 125 1.67 -3.03 20.56
C GLN A 125 2.50 -1.79 20.90
N LYS A 126 2.91 -1.00 19.89
CA LYS A 126 3.86 0.10 20.09
C LYS A 126 3.22 1.39 20.62
N GLN A 127 1.90 1.47 20.81
CA GLN A 127 1.08 2.53 21.47
C GLN A 127 1.32 4.01 21.09
N SER A 128 2.36 4.34 20.33
CA SER A 128 2.84 5.71 20.10
C SER A 128 2.84 6.12 18.63
N ARG A 129 2.14 5.38 17.76
CA ARG A 129 2.10 5.65 16.31
C ARG A 129 0.72 5.52 15.73
N ASN A 130 0.45 6.35 14.73
CA ASN A 130 -0.79 6.31 13.99
C ASN A 130 -0.69 5.23 12.90
N LEU A 131 -1.66 4.33 12.88
CA LEU A 131 -1.78 3.28 11.88
C LEU A 131 -2.86 3.70 10.88
N SER A 132 -2.47 3.94 9.62
CA SER A 132 -3.41 4.20 8.55
C SER A 132 -3.64 2.94 7.71
N PHE A 133 -4.91 2.51 7.68
CA PHE A 133 -5.36 1.43 6.80
C PHE A 133 -5.87 2.03 5.50
N VAL A 134 -5.18 1.72 4.40
CA VAL A 134 -5.75 2.00 3.08
C VAL A 134 -6.56 0.78 2.67
N CYS A 135 -7.89 0.93 2.68
CA CYS A 135 -8.77 -0.02 2.03
C CYS A 135 -8.50 0.06 0.52
N GLN A 136 -7.68 -0.85 -0.01
CA GLN A 136 -7.52 -0.99 -1.45
C GLN A 136 -8.87 -1.49 -1.99
N LYS A 137 -9.57 -0.63 -2.75
CA LYS A 137 -10.77 -1.04 -3.49
C LYS A 137 -10.37 -2.18 -4.43
N THR A 138 -11.06 -3.31 -4.27
CA THR A 138 -11.10 -4.41 -5.24
C THR A 138 -11.60 -3.95 -6.59
#